data_AF-A0A4Y2H4I1-F1
#
_entry.id   AF-A0A4Y2H4I1-F1
#
_cell.length_a   1.000
_cell.length_b   1.000
_cell.length_c   1.000
_cell.angle_alpha   90.00
_cell.angle_beta   90.00
_cell.angle_gamma   90.00
#
_symmetry.space_group_name_H-M   'P 1'
#
loop_
_entity.id
_entity.type
_entity.pdbx_description
1 polymer ?
#
loop_
_entity_poly.entity_id
_entity_poly.type
_entity_poly.pdbx_seq_one_letter_code
_entity_poly.pdbx_strand_id
1 'polypeptide(L)'
;MNVETNERAVKVAGNNIAVSVLPLVPRGGVLTSWGSNVTVLLNDSDRDAEEWLDGLGSFEAAVLLPVSVLAEKRRSNRTDMAIFVRRDPQLLENAEVISPVIDVVVGTEPVYDVDPSLHMVFNVTEMSSREMKSNWGCASWDGTLHDNVGGWSYKGCVSVLIDPTHVRCYCNHLTSFAVILEINPSSGETPKVHRAAMSVITYVGCSLSIFGLGIVILTFAIFK
;
A
#
# COMPACT_ATOMS: atom_id res chain seq x y z
N MET A 1 -15.27 16.23 8.71
CA MET A 1 -14.76 16.31 10.09
C MET A 1 -13.73 17.43 10.08
N ASN A 2 -14.01 18.58 10.68
CA ASN A 2 -13.06 19.70 10.70
C ASN A 2 -12.23 19.58 11.98
N VAL A 3 -10.90 19.53 11.85
CA VAL A 3 -9.98 19.40 12.99
C VAL A 3 -9.20 20.72 13.12
N GLU A 4 -9.48 21.49 14.17
CA GLU A 4 -8.66 22.66 14.51
C GLU A 4 -7.33 22.21 15.13
N THR A 5 -6.22 22.54 14.47
CA THR A 5 -4.89 22.07 14.86
C THR A 5 -4.18 23.00 15.85
N ASN A 6 -4.67 24.23 16.09
CA ASN A 6 -4.07 25.25 16.97
C ASN A 6 -2.53 25.36 16.81
N GLU A 7 -2.04 25.37 15.57
CA GLU A 7 -0.61 25.40 15.21
C GLU A 7 0.23 24.20 15.73
N ARG A 8 -0.41 23.09 16.09
CA ARG A 8 0.24 21.84 16.52
C ARG A 8 -0.07 20.70 15.55
N ALA A 9 0.87 19.77 15.41
CA ALA A 9 0.58 18.54 14.69
C ALA A 9 -0.45 17.71 15.49
N VAL A 10 -1.54 17.30 14.84
CA VAL A 10 -2.54 16.38 15.41
C VAL A 10 -2.26 14.99 14.86
N LYS A 11 -2.17 14.01 15.76
CA LYS A 11 -1.87 12.62 15.44
C LYS A 11 -2.98 11.74 15.98
N VAL A 12 -3.54 10.87 15.16
CA VAL A 12 -4.56 9.88 15.56
C VAL A 12 -4.18 8.52 15.01
N ALA A 13 -3.90 7.56 15.90
CA ALA A 13 -3.58 6.18 15.54
C ALA A 13 -4.68 5.24 16.01
N GLY A 14 -5.06 4.31 15.15
CA GLY A 14 -5.88 3.15 15.47
C GLY A 14 -5.26 1.87 14.89
N ASN A 15 -5.98 0.75 14.96
CA ASN A 15 -5.42 -0.56 14.61
C ASN A 15 -4.99 -0.68 13.13
N ASN A 16 -5.70 -0.03 12.20
CA ASN A 16 -5.49 -0.15 10.75
C ASN A 16 -5.30 1.20 10.04
N ILE A 17 -5.33 2.31 10.78
CA ILE A 17 -5.22 3.66 10.22
C ILE A 17 -4.44 4.57 11.16
N ALA A 18 -3.57 5.38 10.59
CA ALA A 18 -2.87 6.46 11.24
C ALA A 18 -3.09 7.75 10.43
N VAL A 19 -3.43 8.86 11.09
CA VAL A 19 -3.75 10.15 10.45
C VAL A 19 -3.02 11.31 11.09
N SER A 20 -2.13 11.93 10.32
CA SER A 20 -1.23 12.99 10.75
C SER A 20 -1.64 14.28 10.08
N VAL A 21 -2.10 15.26 10.84
CA VAL A 21 -2.44 16.58 10.31
C VAL A 21 -1.36 17.56 10.75
N LEU A 22 -0.64 18.14 9.79
CA LEU A 22 0.42 19.12 10.04
C LEU A 22 -0.10 20.54 9.84
N PRO A 23 0.19 21.49 10.76
CA PRO A 23 -0.11 22.91 10.58
C PRO A 23 0.87 23.59 9.61
N LEU A 24 0.57 24.84 9.22
CA LEU A 24 1.37 25.67 8.29
C LEU A 24 2.79 25.98 8.79
N VAL A 25 2.97 26.17 10.10
CA VAL A 25 4.27 26.42 10.74
C VAL A 25 4.37 25.55 12.00
N PRO A 26 4.97 24.35 11.93
CA PRO A 26 5.13 23.53 13.12
C PRO A 26 6.15 24.19 14.06
N ARG A 27 5.74 24.69 15.23
CA ARG A 27 6.65 25.17 16.30
C ARG A 27 7.39 24.03 17.04
N GLY A 28 7.52 22.87 16.38
CA GLY A 28 8.06 21.61 16.86
C GLY A 28 7.78 20.56 15.79
N GLY A 29 8.80 20.20 15.01
CA GLY A 29 8.62 19.61 13.68
C GLY A 29 9.35 18.29 13.47
N VAL A 30 9.59 17.52 14.53
CA VAL A 30 9.99 16.12 14.39
C VAL A 30 8.80 15.27 14.80
N LEU A 31 8.10 14.72 13.81
CA LEU A 31 6.98 13.80 14.02
C LEU A 31 7.54 12.38 14.22
N THR A 32 8.24 12.18 15.33
CA THR A 32 8.76 10.87 15.71
C THR A 32 7.69 10.03 16.43
N SER A 33 7.82 8.72 16.20
CA SER A 33 7.21 7.60 16.93
C SER A 33 5.73 7.73 17.28
N TRP A 34 4.87 7.16 16.43
CA TRP A 34 3.51 6.83 16.84
C TRP A 34 3.55 5.45 17.49
N GLY A 35 2.80 5.27 18.58
CA GLY A 35 2.73 3.99 19.28
C GLY A 35 2.26 2.85 18.37
N SER A 36 2.92 1.69 18.52
CA SER A 36 2.77 0.39 17.85
C SER A 36 2.56 0.44 16.32
N ASN A 37 3.69 0.43 15.62
CA ASN A 37 3.90 -0.06 14.25
C ASN A 37 3.65 0.90 13.07
N VAL A 38 3.17 2.13 13.26
CA VAL A 38 2.87 3.02 12.12
C VAL A 38 3.68 4.32 12.14
N THR A 39 4.51 4.48 11.11
CA THR A 39 5.00 5.72 10.49
C THR A 39 5.84 6.73 11.28
N VAL A 40 7.03 6.96 10.73
CA VAL A 40 7.91 8.09 11.04
C VAL A 40 7.80 9.12 9.93
N LEU A 41 7.58 10.38 10.32
CA LEU A 41 7.63 11.53 9.42
C LEU A 41 8.87 12.33 9.78
N LEU A 42 9.78 12.39 8.82
CA LEU A 42 11.12 12.90 9.03
C LEU A 42 11.30 14.09 8.12
N ASN A 43 11.43 15.25 8.77
CA ASN A 43 11.95 16.44 8.15
C ASN A 43 13.45 16.43 8.42
N ASP A 44 14.28 15.99 7.47
CA ASP A 44 15.68 16.41 7.55
C ASP A 44 16.38 16.42 6.19
N SER A 45 17.09 17.51 5.97
CA SER A 45 17.82 17.88 4.76
C SER A 45 19.24 17.30 4.74
N ASP A 46 19.63 16.47 5.70
CA ASP A 46 21.04 16.25 6.04
C ASP A 46 21.41 14.83 6.56
N ARG A 47 20.53 13.82 6.45
CA ARG A 47 20.85 12.44 6.86
C ARG A 47 20.71 11.43 5.73
N ASP A 48 21.74 10.60 5.58
CA ASP A 48 21.79 9.54 4.58
C ASP A 48 20.68 8.49 4.80
N ALA A 49 20.07 8.05 3.71
CA ALA A 49 18.95 7.10 3.71
C ALA A 49 19.27 5.72 4.33
N GLU A 50 20.55 5.40 4.53
CA GLU A 50 21.01 4.15 5.15
C GLU A 50 20.87 4.16 6.69
N GLU A 51 21.10 5.30 7.35
CA GLU A 51 20.95 5.41 8.82
C GLU A 51 19.47 5.26 9.25
N TRP A 52 18.54 5.54 8.34
CA TRP A 52 17.10 5.32 8.53
C TRP A 52 16.70 3.84 8.43
N LEU A 53 17.40 3.03 7.63
CA LEU A 53 17.11 1.60 7.46
C LEU A 53 17.32 0.82 8.75
N ASP A 54 18.35 1.16 9.53
CA ASP A 54 18.61 0.53 10.82
C ASP A 54 17.49 0.79 11.85
N GLY A 55 16.72 1.87 11.70
CA GLY A 55 15.54 2.17 12.52
C GLY A 55 14.23 1.58 12.00
N LEU A 56 14.17 1.16 10.72
CA LEU A 56 12.96 0.73 10.03
C LEU A 56 12.44 -0.66 10.44
N GLY A 57 13.27 -1.49 11.08
CA GLY A 57 12.84 -2.79 11.61
C GLY A 57 11.67 -2.73 12.62
N SER A 58 11.29 -1.54 13.09
CA SER A 58 10.14 -1.30 13.99
C SER A 58 8.92 -0.63 13.33
N PHE A 59 9.00 -0.21 12.06
CA PHE A 59 7.96 0.57 11.38
C PHE A 59 7.39 -0.14 10.14
N GLU A 60 6.10 0.02 9.88
CA GLU A 60 5.45 -0.56 8.69
C GLU A 60 5.58 0.28 7.42
N ALA A 61 5.70 1.60 7.55
CA ALA A 61 5.90 2.50 6.41
C ALA A 61 6.42 3.85 6.89
N ALA A 62 7.28 4.53 6.14
CA ALA A 62 7.81 5.86 6.45
C ALA A 62 7.71 6.79 5.24
N VAL A 63 7.52 8.09 5.50
CA VAL A 63 7.45 9.14 4.47
C VAL A 63 8.36 10.29 4.85
N LEU A 64 9.21 10.67 3.91
CA LEU A 64 10.14 11.78 3.99
C LEU A 64 9.69 12.82 2.96
N LEU A 65 9.33 13.99 3.46
CA LEU A 65 8.86 15.09 2.65
C LEU A 65 10.04 15.96 2.23
N PRO A 66 10.18 16.28 0.93
CA PRO A 66 11.19 17.22 0.49
C PRO A 66 10.83 18.63 0.98
N VAL A 67 11.85 19.44 1.22
CA VAL A 67 11.69 20.81 1.71
C VAL A 67 10.85 21.67 0.75
N SER A 68 10.84 21.36 -0.55
CA SER A 68 10.04 22.04 -1.57
C SER A 68 8.53 21.92 -1.32
N VAL A 69 8.02 20.74 -0.92
CA VAL A 69 6.61 20.55 -0.58
C VAL A 69 6.23 21.34 0.68
N LEU A 70 7.14 21.38 1.66
CA LEU A 70 6.96 22.18 2.87
C LEU A 70 6.99 23.69 2.58
N ALA A 71 7.78 24.11 1.59
CA ALA A 71 7.87 25.51 1.14
C ALA A 71 6.62 25.93 0.35
N GLU A 72 6.09 25.09 -0.54
CA GLU A 72 4.85 25.38 -1.28
C GLU A 72 3.65 25.50 -0.33
N LYS A 73 3.60 24.65 0.70
CA LYS A 73 2.63 24.78 1.80
C LYS A 73 2.71 26.14 2.49
N ARG A 74 3.92 26.63 2.78
CA ARG A 74 4.13 27.96 3.38
C ARG A 74 3.59 29.08 2.48
N ARG A 75 3.72 28.95 1.15
CA ARG A 75 3.27 29.96 0.19
C ARG A 75 1.75 30.09 0.16
N SER A 76 1.02 28.99 0.32
CA SER A 76 -0.45 28.96 0.20
C SER A 76 -1.19 29.46 1.46
N ASN A 77 -0.50 29.59 2.61
CA ASN A 77 -0.98 30.20 3.87
C ASN A 77 -2.32 29.68 4.45
N ARG A 78 -2.95 28.67 3.82
CA ARG A 78 -4.28 28.14 4.13
C ARG A 78 -4.43 26.63 3.94
N THR A 79 -3.39 25.92 3.50
CA THR A 79 -3.49 24.49 3.22
C THR A 79 -2.96 23.65 4.37
N ASP A 80 -3.87 22.93 5.01
CA ASP A 80 -3.50 21.82 5.89
C ASP A 80 -2.88 20.70 5.06
N MET A 81 -1.88 20.05 5.64
CA MET A 81 -1.31 18.84 5.08
C MET A 81 -1.75 17.67 5.94
N ALA A 82 -2.29 16.64 5.32
CA ALA A 82 -2.69 15.43 5.99
C ALA A 82 -1.96 14.24 5.36
N ILE A 83 -1.48 13.35 6.22
CA ILE A 83 -0.85 12.10 5.81
C ILE A 83 -1.63 10.98 6.47
N PHE A 84 -2.11 10.05 5.66
CA PHE A 84 -2.82 8.87 6.11
C PHE A 84 -1.98 7.65 5.80
N VAL A 85 -1.89 6.74 6.74
CA VAL A 85 -1.32 5.41 6.50
C VAL A 85 -2.40 4.41 6.86
N ARG A 86 -2.78 3.57 5.91
CA ARG A 86 -3.87 2.59 6.06
C ARG A 86 -3.39 1.22 5.67
N ARG A 87 -3.70 0.21 6.49
CA ARG A 87 -3.63 -1.18 6.04
C ARG A 87 -4.91 -1.52 5.30
N ASP A 88 -4.78 -1.74 4.01
CA ASP A 88 -5.87 -2.15 3.15
C ASP A 88 -5.32 -3.17 2.14
N PRO A 89 -5.41 -4.48 2.45
CA PRO A 89 -4.99 -5.51 1.52
C PRO A 89 -5.97 -5.52 0.34
N GLN A 90 -5.61 -4.78 -0.72
CA GLN A 90 -6.39 -4.73 -1.95
C GLN A 90 -5.87 -5.79 -2.93
N LEU A 91 -6.74 -6.72 -3.31
CA LEU A 91 -6.49 -7.63 -4.41
C LEU A 91 -7.02 -6.99 -5.70
N LEU A 92 -6.12 -6.80 -6.66
CA LEU A 92 -6.40 -6.25 -7.98
C LEU A 92 -6.53 -7.40 -8.99
N GLU A 93 -7.08 -7.11 -10.16
CA GLU A 93 -7.11 -8.11 -11.24
C GLU A 93 -5.67 -8.38 -11.72
N ASN A 94 -5.14 -9.57 -11.41
CA ASN A 94 -3.77 -10.01 -11.68
C ASN A 94 -2.66 -9.26 -10.91
N ALA A 95 -2.98 -8.57 -9.82
CA ALA A 95 -1.98 -7.92 -8.96
C ALA A 95 -2.43 -7.88 -7.50
N GLU A 96 -1.49 -7.67 -6.59
CA GLU A 96 -1.73 -7.55 -5.15
C GLU A 96 -1.02 -6.33 -4.58
N VAL A 97 -1.71 -5.61 -3.69
CA VAL A 97 -1.09 -4.58 -2.85
C VAL A 97 -0.43 -5.25 -1.65
N ILE A 98 0.90 -5.22 -1.60
CA ILE A 98 1.70 -5.96 -0.60
C ILE A 98 2.26 -5.07 0.53
N SER A 99 1.85 -3.81 0.57
CA SER A 99 2.24 -2.81 1.56
C SER A 99 1.03 -2.11 2.18
N PRO A 100 1.20 -1.34 3.28
CA PRO A 100 0.24 -0.30 3.63
C PRO A 100 0.09 0.74 2.50
N VAL A 101 -1.04 1.42 2.46
CA VAL A 101 -1.31 2.55 1.57
C VAL A 101 -0.98 3.85 2.30
N ILE A 102 -0.20 4.72 1.66
CA ILE A 102 0.13 6.05 2.15
C ILE A 102 -0.59 7.09 1.31
N ASP A 103 -1.46 7.89 1.93
CA ASP A 103 -2.12 9.02 1.28
C ASP A 103 -1.43 10.32 1.74
N VAL A 104 -0.90 11.11 0.80
CA VAL A 104 -0.31 12.42 1.09
C VAL A 104 -1.15 13.51 0.44
N VAL A 105 -1.78 14.34 1.28
CA VAL A 105 -2.73 15.36 0.85
C VAL A 105 -2.25 16.73 1.30
N VAL A 106 -2.16 17.69 0.38
CA VAL A 106 -1.84 19.09 0.66
C VAL A 106 -2.91 19.97 0.02
N GLY A 107 -3.77 20.59 0.84
CA GLY A 107 -4.88 21.39 0.32
C GLY A 107 -5.92 20.56 -0.45
N THR A 108 -6.49 21.15 -1.50
CA THR A 108 -7.58 20.55 -2.31
C THR A 108 -7.17 20.18 -3.73
N GLU A 109 -6.01 20.65 -4.19
CA GLU A 109 -5.53 20.44 -5.55
C GLU A 109 -4.37 19.43 -5.56
N PRO A 110 -4.23 18.63 -6.63
CA PRO A 110 -3.12 17.71 -6.75
C PRO A 110 -1.81 18.47 -6.96
N VAL A 111 -0.74 17.98 -6.35
CA VAL A 111 0.60 18.56 -6.46
C VAL A 111 1.47 17.64 -7.30
N TYR A 112 2.01 18.16 -8.40
CA TYR A 112 2.89 17.47 -9.34
C TYR A 112 4.26 18.17 -9.43
N ASP A 113 5.20 17.56 -10.15
CA ASP A 113 6.55 18.08 -10.39
C ASP A 113 7.31 18.44 -9.11
N VAL A 114 7.13 17.59 -8.09
CA VAL A 114 7.84 17.69 -6.82
C VAL A 114 9.31 17.30 -7.01
N ASP A 115 10.18 18.29 -6.87
CA ASP A 115 11.64 18.14 -6.93
C ASP A 115 12.30 18.73 -5.67
N PRO A 116 13.17 17.99 -4.94
CA PRO A 116 13.44 16.55 -5.10
C PRO A 116 12.21 15.70 -4.81
N SER A 117 12.15 14.49 -5.38
CA SER A 117 11.00 13.59 -5.24
C SER A 117 10.72 13.21 -3.78
N LEU A 118 9.44 12.97 -3.48
CA LEU A 118 8.98 12.39 -2.22
C LEU A 118 9.66 11.05 -1.99
N HIS A 119 10.20 10.84 -0.79
CA HIS A 119 10.91 9.61 -0.46
C HIS A 119 10.09 8.80 0.53
N MET A 120 9.82 7.54 0.24
CA MET A 120 9.02 6.65 1.07
C MET A 120 9.71 5.30 1.23
N VAL A 121 9.50 4.66 2.37
CA VAL A 121 9.95 3.29 2.62
C VAL A 121 8.78 2.48 3.14
N PHE A 122 8.56 1.30 2.57
CA PHE A 122 7.48 0.40 2.93
C PHE A 122 8.07 -0.90 3.46
N ASN A 123 7.55 -1.35 4.60
CA ASN A 123 7.64 -2.74 4.99
C ASN A 123 6.56 -3.51 4.22
N VAL A 124 7.00 -4.51 3.45
CA VAL A 124 6.15 -5.32 2.58
C VAL A 124 6.11 -6.76 3.08
N THR A 125 5.08 -7.48 2.63
CA THR A 125 5.07 -8.94 2.79
C THR A 125 6.32 -9.53 2.14
N GLU A 126 7.05 -10.38 2.88
CA GLU A 126 8.34 -10.93 2.44
C GLU A 126 8.24 -11.57 1.05
N MET A 127 8.97 -11.00 0.09
CA MET A 127 8.98 -11.48 -1.29
C MET A 127 9.87 -12.71 -1.42
N SER A 128 9.32 -13.77 -1.99
CA SER A 128 10.10 -14.92 -2.45
C SER A 128 11.04 -14.54 -3.59
N SER A 129 12.03 -15.40 -3.86
CA SER A 129 12.95 -15.21 -4.99
C SER A 129 12.27 -15.16 -6.36
N ARG A 130 11.02 -15.64 -6.47
CA ARG A 130 10.22 -15.58 -7.71
C ARG A 130 9.50 -14.25 -7.85
N GLU A 131 8.98 -13.73 -6.74
CA GLU A 131 8.28 -12.44 -6.70
C GLU A 131 9.26 -11.29 -6.94
N MET A 132 10.46 -11.36 -6.36
CA MET A 132 11.54 -10.39 -6.65
C MET A 132 11.95 -10.35 -8.13
N LYS A 133 11.72 -11.43 -8.89
CA LYS A 133 11.99 -11.53 -10.33
C LYS A 133 10.77 -11.21 -11.20
N SER A 134 9.59 -11.07 -10.60
CA SER A 134 8.36 -10.68 -11.30
C SER A 134 8.28 -9.15 -11.39
N ASN A 135 7.26 -8.64 -12.07
CA ASN A 135 6.99 -7.21 -12.06
C ASN A 135 6.43 -6.80 -10.70
N TRP A 136 7.10 -5.85 -10.07
CA TRP A 136 6.65 -5.20 -8.85
C TRP A 136 7.14 -3.75 -8.85
N GLY A 137 6.49 -2.90 -8.07
CA GLY A 137 6.92 -1.52 -7.94
C GLY A 137 5.97 -0.66 -7.12
N CYS A 138 6.48 0.49 -6.73
CA CYS A 138 5.71 1.57 -6.15
C CYS A 138 4.79 2.16 -7.21
N ALA A 139 3.50 2.17 -6.91
CA ALA A 139 2.48 2.76 -7.75
C ALA A 139 1.77 3.88 -7.00
N SER A 140 1.20 4.78 -7.79
CA SER A 140 0.42 5.91 -7.33
C SER A 140 -1.00 5.84 -7.87
N TRP A 141 -1.97 6.35 -7.12
CA TRP A 141 -3.35 6.40 -7.59
C TRP A 141 -3.53 7.52 -8.61
N ASP A 142 -4.01 7.15 -9.80
CA ASP A 142 -4.37 8.03 -10.90
C ASP A 142 -5.87 7.97 -11.13
N GLY A 143 -6.58 9.04 -10.75
CA GLY A 143 -8.03 9.16 -10.88
C GLY A 143 -8.53 9.31 -12.32
N THR A 144 -7.64 9.48 -13.30
CA THR A 144 -8.02 9.65 -14.72
C THR A 144 -8.09 8.33 -15.48
N LEU A 145 -7.55 7.25 -14.91
CA LEU A 145 -7.60 5.91 -15.50
C LEU A 145 -9.01 5.33 -15.50
N HIS A 146 -9.24 4.35 -16.39
CA HIS A 146 -10.49 3.57 -16.48
C HIS A 146 -11.75 4.46 -16.52
N ASP A 147 -11.84 5.39 -17.48
CA ASP A 147 -12.99 6.29 -17.64
C ASP A 147 -13.30 7.13 -16.38
N ASN A 148 -12.25 7.57 -15.68
CA ASN A 148 -12.31 8.29 -14.39
C ASN A 148 -12.78 7.47 -13.19
N VAL A 149 -12.79 6.13 -13.29
CA VAL A 149 -12.95 5.24 -12.14
C VAL A 149 -11.67 5.24 -11.27
N GLY A 150 -10.53 5.51 -11.91
CA GLY A 150 -9.22 5.54 -11.29
C GLY A 150 -8.50 4.19 -11.34
N GLY A 151 -7.22 4.21 -11.01
CA GLY A 151 -6.41 3.01 -10.97
C GLY A 151 -4.99 3.29 -10.48
N TRP A 152 -4.26 2.22 -10.21
CA TRP A 152 -2.86 2.31 -9.84
C TRP A 152 -1.97 2.48 -11.07
N SER A 153 -1.00 3.37 -10.98
CA SER A 153 -0.09 3.74 -12.05
C SER A 153 1.35 3.80 -11.53
N TYR A 154 2.29 3.21 -12.26
CA TYR A 154 3.73 3.33 -11.94
C TYR A 154 4.32 4.69 -12.36
N LYS A 155 3.54 5.56 -13.00
CA LYS A 155 4.01 6.82 -13.59
C LYS A 155 4.47 7.78 -12.50
N GLY A 156 5.66 8.35 -12.69
CA GLY A 156 6.21 9.36 -11.78
C GLY A 156 6.75 8.78 -10.47
N CYS A 157 6.89 7.46 -10.37
CA CYS A 157 7.48 6.77 -9.23
C CYS A 157 8.67 5.89 -9.68
N VAL A 158 9.73 5.87 -8.87
CA VAL A 158 10.90 5.00 -9.01
C VAL A 158 10.97 4.09 -7.80
N SER A 159 11.20 2.80 -8.03
CA SER A 159 11.18 1.75 -7.00
C SER A 159 12.56 1.14 -6.82
N VAL A 160 12.95 0.89 -5.57
CA VAL A 160 14.23 0.27 -5.20
C VAL A 160 13.98 -0.79 -4.14
N LEU A 161 14.37 -2.03 -4.42
CA LEU A 161 14.32 -3.12 -3.42
C LEU A 161 15.54 -2.99 -2.52
N ILE A 162 15.31 -2.84 -1.23
CA ILE A 162 16.40 -2.81 -0.24
C ILE A 162 16.71 -4.24 0.20
N ASP A 163 15.66 -4.96 0.59
CA ASP A 163 15.67 -6.36 0.99
C ASP A 163 14.30 -6.99 0.67
N PRO A 164 14.10 -8.31 0.83
CA PRO A 164 12.83 -8.97 0.52
C PRO A 164 11.60 -8.43 1.28
N THR A 165 11.80 -7.67 2.35
CA THR A 165 10.76 -7.09 3.21
C THR A 165 10.69 -5.56 3.13
N HIS A 166 11.60 -4.89 2.43
CA HIS A 166 11.66 -3.44 2.36
C HIS A 166 11.81 -2.91 0.94
N VAL A 167 10.87 -2.03 0.57
CA VAL A 167 10.87 -1.33 -0.70
C VAL A 167 10.96 0.17 -0.46
N ARG A 168 11.83 0.83 -1.21
CA ARG A 168 11.99 2.27 -1.22
C ARG A 168 11.38 2.85 -2.50
N CYS A 169 10.67 3.96 -2.34
CA CYS A 169 9.97 4.64 -3.42
C CYS A 169 10.40 6.11 -3.49
N TYR A 170 10.54 6.61 -4.71
CA TYR A 170 10.74 8.03 -5.02
C TYR A 170 9.66 8.48 -5.98
N CYS A 171 8.76 9.37 -5.56
CA CYS A 171 7.63 9.82 -6.39
C CYS A 171 7.59 11.35 -6.52
N ASN A 172 7.28 11.86 -7.71
CA ASN A 172 7.34 13.30 -8.01
C ASN A 172 5.99 14.04 -7.90
N HIS A 173 5.05 13.49 -7.14
CA HIS A 173 3.71 14.05 -6.96
C HIS A 173 3.13 13.62 -5.62
N LEU A 174 1.98 14.18 -5.23
CA LEU A 174 1.27 13.85 -4.00
C LEU A 174 -0.09 13.22 -4.33
N THR A 175 -0.32 11.99 -3.88
CA THR A 175 -1.55 11.20 -4.07
C THR A 175 -1.56 10.05 -3.05
N SER A 176 -2.20 8.93 -3.37
CA SER A 176 -2.11 7.64 -2.68
C SER A 176 -1.00 6.76 -3.26
N PHE A 177 -0.18 6.15 -2.42
CA PHE A 177 0.95 5.31 -2.80
C PHE A 177 0.88 3.93 -2.15
N ALA A 178 1.29 2.91 -2.91
CA ALA A 178 1.41 1.54 -2.43
C ALA A 178 2.46 0.76 -3.24
N VAL A 179 2.91 -0.37 -2.72
CA VAL A 179 3.73 -1.32 -3.48
C VAL A 179 2.83 -2.41 -4.06
N ILE A 180 2.91 -2.57 -5.38
CA ILE A 180 2.12 -3.52 -6.14
C ILE A 180 3.03 -4.63 -6.65
N LEU A 181 2.57 -5.87 -6.49
CA LEU A 181 3.18 -7.07 -7.05
C LEU A 181 2.24 -7.64 -8.13
N GLU A 182 2.71 -7.76 -9.37
CA GLU A 182 1.94 -8.39 -10.44
C GLU A 182 1.95 -9.91 -10.26
N ILE A 183 0.75 -10.48 -10.11
CA ILE A 183 0.52 -11.91 -10.04
C ILE A 183 0.60 -12.45 -11.46
N ASN A 184 1.82 -12.72 -11.91
CA ASN A 184 2.04 -13.33 -13.21
C ASN A 184 1.67 -14.83 -13.16
N PRO A 185 0.59 -15.28 -13.85
CA PRO A 185 0.27 -16.70 -13.92
C PRO A 185 1.33 -17.51 -14.70
N SER A 186 2.23 -16.81 -15.39
CA SER A 186 3.26 -17.36 -16.28
C SER A 186 4.65 -17.48 -15.66
N SER A 187 4.97 -16.70 -14.61
CA SER A 187 6.34 -16.62 -14.03
C SER A 187 6.54 -17.55 -12.82
N GLY A 188 5.48 -18.20 -12.34
CA GLY A 188 5.55 -19.20 -11.31
C GLY A 188 5.06 -20.53 -11.83
N GLU A 189 5.94 -21.53 -11.85
CA GLU A 189 5.56 -22.90 -11.53
C GLU A 189 4.90 -22.93 -10.14
N THR A 190 3.68 -22.39 -10.01
CA THR A 190 2.70 -23.13 -9.23
C THR A 190 2.58 -24.43 -10.02
N PRO A 191 2.97 -25.60 -9.48
CA PRO A 191 2.84 -26.81 -10.24
C PRO A 191 1.37 -26.85 -10.62
N LYS A 192 1.06 -26.84 -11.92
CA LYS A 192 -0.32 -26.91 -12.46
C LYS A 192 -1.16 -27.97 -11.72
N VAL A 193 -0.47 -28.94 -11.12
CA VAL A 193 -0.88 -29.87 -10.06
C VAL A 193 -1.78 -29.29 -8.96
N HIS A 194 -1.56 -28.10 -8.38
CA HIS A 194 -2.37 -27.66 -7.22
C HIS A 194 -3.72 -27.04 -7.60
N ARG A 195 -3.78 -26.21 -8.66
CA ARG A 195 -5.07 -25.77 -9.24
C ARG A 195 -5.81 -26.93 -9.91
N ALA A 196 -5.09 -27.84 -10.59
CA ALA A 196 -5.71 -29.05 -11.15
C ALA A 196 -6.21 -30.00 -10.05
N ALA A 197 -5.50 -30.16 -8.94
CA ALA A 197 -5.92 -31.00 -7.83
C ALA A 197 -7.21 -30.50 -7.19
N MET A 198 -7.33 -29.18 -6.93
CA MET A 198 -8.56 -28.61 -6.40
C MET A 198 -9.76 -28.86 -7.34
N SER A 199 -9.61 -28.64 -8.64
CA SER A 199 -10.68 -28.91 -9.61
C SER A 199 -11.04 -30.40 -9.73
N VAL A 200 -10.04 -31.30 -9.68
CA VAL A 200 -10.25 -32.75 -9.72
C VAL A 200 -10.98 -33.24 -8.46
N ILE A 201 -10.58 -32.77 -7.28
CA ILE A 201 -11.22 -33.14 -6.01
C ILE A 201 -12.68 -32.66 -6.00
N THR A 202 -12.97 -31.42 -6.43
CA THR A 202 -14.35 -30.92 -6.53
C THR A 202 -15.17 -31.72 -7.51
N TYR A 203 -14.65 -32.03 -8.70
CA TYR A 203 -15.37 -32.81 -9.71
C TYR A 203 -15.70 -34.24 -9.25
N VAL A 204 -14.73 -34.92 -8.62
CA VAL A 204 -14.92 -36.26 -8.07
C VAL A 204 -15.91 -36.23 -6.90
N GLY A 205 -15.78 -35.25 -5.99
CA GLY A 205 -16.69 -35.07 -4.85
C GLY A 205 -18.14 -34.81 -5.27
N CYS A 206 -18.35 -33.95 -6.27
CA CYS A 206 -19.66 -33.70 -6.85
C CYS A 206 -20.26 -34.96 -7.50
N SER A 207 -19.44 -35.70 -8.28
CA SER A 207 -19.89 -36.91 -8.96
C SER A 207 -20.35 -38.00 -7.97
N LEU A 208 -19.56 -38.23 -6.91
CA LEU A 208 -19.90 -39.19 -5.85
C LEU A 208 -21.15 -38.78 -5.08
N SER A 209 -21.33 -37.47 -4.83
CA SER A 209 -22.51 -36.95 -4.14
C SER A 209 -23.79 -37.14 -4.97
N ILE A 210 -23.74 -36.84 -6.27
CA ILE A 210 -24.85 -37.05 -7.20
C ILE A 210 -25.22 -38.52 -7.28
N PHE A 211 -24.22 -39.41 -7.37
CA PHE A 211 -24.44 -40.85 -7.43
C PHE A 211 -25.07 -41.40 -6.14
N GLY A 212 -24.54 -40.97 -4.98
CA GLY A 212 -25.11 -41.33 -3.68
C GLY A 212 -26.56 -40.86 -3.53
N LEU A 213 -26.85 -39.62 -3.94
CA LEU A 213 -28.22 -39.09 -3.96
C LEU A 213 -29.15 -39.94 -4.83
N GLY A 214 -28.68 -40.35 -6.02
CA GLY A 214 -29.44 -41.21 -6.93
C GLY A 214 -29.80 -42.57 -6.31
N ILE A 215 -28.86 -43.21 -5.62
CA ILE A 215 -29.11 -44.49 -4.93
C ILE A 215 -30.14 -44.31 -3.81
N VAL A 216 -30.03 -43.25 -3.01
CA VAL A 216 -30.98 -42.96 -1.93
C VAL A 216 -32.40 -42.75 -2.48
N ILE A 217 -32.54 -41.98 -3.55
CA ILE A 217 -33.83 -41.74 -4.21
C ILE A 217 -34.42 -43.05 -4.76
N LEU A 218 -33.61 -43.87 -5.43
CA LEU A 218 -34.06 -45.16 -5.98
C LEU A 218 -34.51 -46.12 -4.88
N THR A 219 -33.73 -46.22 -3.80
CA THR A 219 -34.08 -47.05 -2.64
C THR A 219 -35.40 -46.58 -2.03
N PHE A 220 -35.56 -45.27 -1.84
CA PHE A 220 -36.82 -44.72 -1.35
C PHE A 220 -38.00 -44.97 -2.28
N ALA A 221 -37.80 -44.96 -3.60
CA ALA A 221 -38.86 -45.24 -4.58
C ALA A 221 -39.25 -46.73 -4.65
N ILE A 222 -38.32 -47.66 -4.39
CA ILE A 222 -38.57 -49.11 -4.42
C ILE A 222 -39.15 -49.62 -3.09
N PHE A 223 -38.70 -49.06 -1.96
CA PHE A 223 -39.12 -49.50 -0.61
C PHE A 223 -40.26 -48.66 0.00
N LYS A 224 -40.87 -47.78 -0.80
CA LYS A 224 -42.10 -47.05 -0.46
C LYS A 224 -43.28 -47.66 -1.20
#